data_AF-A0A2J0UAK6-F1
#
_entry.id   AF-A0A2J0UAK6-F1
#
_cell.length_a   1.000
_cell.length_b   1.000
_cell.length_c   1.000
_cell.angle_alpha   90.00
_cell.angle_beta   90.00
_cell.angle_gamma   90.00
#
_symmetry.space_group_name_H-M   'P 1'
#
loop_
_entity.id
_entity.type
_entity.pdbx_description
1 polymer ?
#
loop_
_entity_poly.entity_id
_entity_poly.type
_entity_poly.pdbx_seq_one_letter_code
_entity_poly.pdbx_strand_id
1 'polypeptide(L)'
;MTLSHLAWYWPLAGGAMIGTAAGAYLVLLGRVAGISGLLAKTLGMPGDGGRGSAALFLAGLALASGLALAARPILLPALSANGAVVLVIAGLLVGYGTRLGAGCTSGHGVCGLGRGSSRSVVATCVFMLMGMATATLVRIVAGGTA
;
A
#
# COMPACT_ATOMS: atom_id res chain seq x y z
N MET A 1 0.64 1.14 29.79
CA MET A 1 -0.04 2.06 28.84
C MET A 1 0.40 3.48 29.16
N THR A 2 1.54 3.92 28.63
CA THR A 2 2.02 5.31 28.82
C THR A 2 1.48 6.17 27.68
N LEU A 3 0.38 6.88 27.92
CA LEU A 3 -0.09 7.99 27.10
C LEU A 3 0.77 9.23 27.42
N SER A 4 1.91 9.40 26.73
CA SER A 4 2.70 10.65 26.80
C SER A 4 2.39 11.51 25.56
N HIS A 5 1.22 12.15 25.58
CA HIS A 5 0.78 13.27 24.73
C HIS A 5 1.25 13.27 23.26
N LEU A 6 0.50 12.56 22.40
CA LEU A 6 0.65 12.53 20.94
C LEU A 6 2.09 12.27 20.51
N ALA A 7 2.45 11.02 20.23
CA ALA A 7 3.59 10.74 19.35
C ALA A 7 3.29 11.18 17.91
N TRP A 8 2.83 12.42 17.71
CA TRP A 8 2.48 13.06 16.44
C TRP A 8 3.67 13.09 15.49
N TYR A 9 4.88 13.11 16.04
CA TYR A 9 6.13 13.09 15.29
C TYR A 9 6.31 11.79 14.48
N TRP A 10 5.75 10.65 14.89
CA TRP A 10 5.82 9.38 14.14
C TRP A 10 4.98 9.34 12.86
N PRO A 11 3.66 9.59 12.89
CA PRO A 11 2.88 9.68 11.67
C PRO A 11 3.34 10.87 10.80
N LEU A 12 3.82 11.97 11.41
CA LEU A 12 4.37 13.09 10.65
C LEU A 12 5.68 12.71 9.93
N ALA A 13 6.63 12.08 10.62
CA ALA A 13 7.89 11.64 10.02
C ALA A 13 7.65 10.56 8.95
N GLY A 14 6.80 9.57 9.23
CA GLY A 14 6.42 8.56 8.25
C GLY A 14 5.70 9.14 7.04
N GLY A 15 4.75 10.06 7.27
CA GLY A 15 4.06 10.79 6.21
C GLY A 15 5.01 11.64 5.36
N ALA A 16 5.96 12.34 5.99
CA ALA A 16 6.99 13.10 5.30
C ALA A 16 7.90 12.18 4.45
N MET A 17 8.31 11.02 4.98
CA MET A 17 9.11 10.04 4.22
C MET A 17 8.35 9.49 3.01
N ILE A 18 7.08 9.09 3.19
CA ILE A 18 6.25 8.58 2.08
C ILE A 18 5.98 9.70 1.06
N GLY A 19 5.64 10.90 1.53
CA GLY A 19 5.33 12.06 0.70
C GLY A 19 6.54 12.54 -0.12
N THR A 20 7.72 12.61 0.50
CA THR A 20 8.97 12.93 -0.20
C THR A 20 9.36 11.87 -1.21
N ALA A 21 9.24 10.58 -0.87
CA ALA A 21 9.52 9.50 -1.81
C ALA A 21 8.56 9.50 -3.02
N ALA A 22 7.25 9.63 -2.77
CA ALA A 22 6.23 9.67 -3.82
C ALA A 22 6.32 10.96 -4.66
N GLY A 23 6.56 12.10 -4.01
CA GLY A 23 6.75 13.41 -4.64
C GLY A 23 8.01 13.46 -5.50
N ALA A 24 9.15 12.96 -5.00
CA ALA A 24 10.38 12.84 -5.76
C ALA A 24 10.20 11.95 -7.00
N TYR A 25 9.50 10.81 -6.85
CA TYR A 25 9.18 9.96 -8.00
C TYR A 25 8.33 10.70 -9.05
N LEU A 26 7.35 11.50 -8.61
CA LEU A 26 6.53 12.32 -9.49
C LEU A 26 7.32 13.44 -10.19
N VAL A 27 8.19 14.15 -9.47
CA VAL A 27 8.99 15.26 -10.01
C VAL A 27 10.08 14.77 -10.96
N LEU A 28 10.78 13.69 -10.59
CA LEU A 28 11.91 13.18 -11.38
C LEU A 28 11.47 12.42 -12.63
N LEU A 29 10.33 11.73 -12.59
CA LEU A 29 9.90 10.83 -13.67
C LEU A 29 8.59 11.27 -14.34
N GLY A 30 7.93 12.31 -13.82
CA GLY A 30 6.64 12.80 -14.32
C GLY A 30 5.48 11.82 -14.09
N ARG A 31 5.66 10.81 -13.22
CA ARG A 31 4.73 9.67 -13.08
C ARG A 31 4.27 9.50 -11.64
N VAL A 32 3.01 9.10 -11.48
CA VAL A 32 2.42 8.83 -10.17
C VAL A 32 2.98 7.52 -9.58
N ALA A 33 3.39 7.55 -8.31
CA ALA A 33 3.86 6.38 -7.58
C ALA A 33 2.67 5.50 -7.14
N GLY A 34 2.29 4.52 -7.97
CA GLY A 34 1.31 3.50 -7.64
C GLY A 34 1.95 2.11 -7.62
N ILE A 35 1.98 1.45 -6.46
CA ILE A 35 2.73 0.18 -6.26
C ILE A 35 2.28 -0.90 -7.26
N SER A 36 0.97 -1.10 -7.47
CA SER A 36 0.48 -2.09 -8.44
C SER A 36 0.90 -1.78 -9.87
N GLY A 37 0.96 -0.49 -10.24
CA GLY A 37 1.42 -0.05 -11.56
C GLY A 37 2.93 -0.21 -11.73
N LEU A 38 3.71 0.10 -10.69
CA LEU A 38 5.16 -0.13 -10.68
C LEU A 38 5.49 -1.61 -10.79
N LEU A 39 4.77 -2.46 -10.05
CA LEU A 39 4.93 -3.91 -10.10
C LEU A 39 4.59 -4.49 -11.49
N ALA A 40 3.49 -4.02 -12.10
CA ALA A 40 3.13 -4.40 -13.46
C ALA A 40 4.23 -3.99 -14.48
N LYS A 41 4.80 -2.79 -14.32
CA LYS A 41 5.93 -2.33 -15.15
C LYS A 41 7.19 -3.18 -14.97
N THR A 42 7.53 -3.55 -13.74
CA THR A 42 8.70 -4.41 -13.48
C THR A 42 8.52 -5.82 -14.07
N LEU A 43 7.29 -6.35 -14.01
CA LEU A 43 6.94 -7.64 -14.60
C LEU A 43 6.88 -7.62 -16.14
N GLY A 44 7.07 -6.45 -16.77
CA GLY A 44 7.18 -6.34 -18.23
C GLY A 44 5.86 -6.20 -18.96
N MET A 45 4.80 -5.79 -18.27
CA MET A 45 3.57 -5.41 -18.96
C MET A 45 3.84 -4.20 -19.88
N PRO A 46 3.24 -4.16 -21.09
CA PRO A 46 3.47 -3.09 -22.05
C PRO A 46 3.14 -1.71 -21.46
N GLY A 47 4.09 -0.79 -21.53
CA GLY A 47 3.94 0.58 -21.08
C GLY A 47 5.25 1.35 -21.22
N ASP A 48 5.14 2.64 -21.50
CA ASP A 48 6.27 3.56 -21.75
C ASP A 48 7.38 3.38 -20.70
N GLY A 49 8.63 3.46 -21.17
CA GLY A 49 9.88 3.12 -20.48
C GLY A 49 10.04 3.53 -19.00
N GLY A 50 11.18 3.14 -18.43
CA GLY A 50 11.43 3.30 -16.99
C GLY A 50 11.05 2.07 -16.15
N ARG A 51 11.33 0.87 -16.67
CA ARG A 51 11.32 -0.37 -15.88
C ARG A 51 12.37 -0.32 -14.77
N GLY A 52 13.55 0.24 -15.08
CA GLY A 52 14.63 0.45 -14.11
C GLY A 52 14.22 1.33 -12.93
N SER A 53 13.57 2.47 -13.18
CA SER A 53 13.12 3.35 -12.09
C SER A 53 11.98 2.76 -11.27
N ALA A 54 11.07 2.00 -11.89
CA ALA A 54 10.05 1.25 -11.15
C ALA A 54 10.67 0.16 -10.26
N ALA A 55 11.65 -0.60 -10.79
CA ALA A 55 12.37 -1.61 -10.03
C ALA A 55 13.17 -1.01 -8.89
N LEU A 56 13.88 0.10 -9.12
CA LEU A 56 14.65 0.82 -8.10
C LEU A 56 13.75 1.35 -6.98
N PHE A 57 12.57 1.88 -7.31
CA PHE A 57 11.61 2.34 -6.30
C PHE A 57 11.09 1.18 -5.44
N LEU A 58 10.70 0.06 -6.06
CA LEU A 58 10.24 -1.12 -5.34
C LEU A 58 11.36 -1.77 -4.51
N ALA A 59 12.58 -1.81 -5.04
CA ALA A 59 13.75 -2.29 -4.31
C ALA A 59 14.05 -1.39 -3.11
N GLY A 60 14.01 -0.06 -3.27
CA GLY A 60 14.17 0.88 -2.17
C GLY A 60 13.11 0.69 -1.08
N LEU A 61 11.84 0.51 -1.47
CA LEU A 61 10.75 0.22 -0.53
C LEU A 61 10.98 -1.09 0.24
N ALA A 62 11.37 -2.16 -0.46
CA ALA A 62 11.65 -3.46 0.14
C ALA A 62 12.87 -3.42 1.07
N LEU A 63 13.95 -2.77 0.65
CA LEU A 63 15.17 -2.59 1.46
C LEU A 63 14.89 -1.77 2.71
N ALA A 64 14.19 -0.63 2.59
CA ALA A 64 13.85 0.21 3.74
C ALA A 64 12.98 -0.56 4.76
N SER A 65 12.00 -1.33 4.27
CA SER A 65 11.13 -2.16 5.12
C SER A 65 11.92 -3.28 5.81
N GLY A 66 12.83 -3.93 5.09
CA GLY A 66 13.70 -4.98 5.63
C GLY A 66 14.70 -4.46 6.67
N LEU A 67 15.34 -3.31 6.40
CA LEU A 67 16.22 -2.62 7.34
C LEU A 67 15.48 -2.19 8.61
N ALA A 68 14.25 -1.68 8.47
CA ALA A 68 13.42 -1.33 9.63
C ALA A 68 13.09 -2.56 10.49
N LEU A 69 12.77 -3.70 9.87
CA LEU A 69 12.50 -4.95 10.57
C LEU A 69 13.76 -5.52 11.23
N ALA A 70 14.93 -5.38 10.61
CA ALA A 70 16.21 -5.79 11.19
C ALA A 70 16.60 -4.93 12.41
N ALA A 71 16.33 -3.62 12.35
CA ALA A 71 16.61 -2.70 13.45
C ALA A 71 15.65 -2.89 14.65
N ARG A 72 14.40 -3.27 14.39
CA ARG A 72 13.41 -3.58 15.43
C ARG A 72 12.66 -4.86 15.06
N PRO A 73 13.17 -6.04 15.47
CA PRO A 73 12.53 -7.30 15.16
C PRO A 73 11.15 -7.37 15.82
N ILE A 74 10.13 -7.57 14.99
CA ILE A 74 8.75 -7.79 15.41
C ILE A 74 8.46 -9.28 15.25
N LEU A 75 7.85 -9.88 16.27
CA LEU A 75 7.41 -11.28 16.18
C LEU A 75 6.28 -11.38 15.14
N LEU A 76 6.57 -12.03 14.02
CA LEU A 76 5.59 -12.26 12.96
C LEU A 76 4.73 -13.47 13.34
N PRO A 77 3.39 -13.38 13.24
CA PRO A 77 2.53 -14.54 13.43
C PRO A 77 2.91 -15.67 12.45
N ALA A 78 2.94 -16.91 12.93
CA ALA A 78 3.20 -18.07 12.08
C ALA A 78 2.10 -18.21 11.02
N LEU A 79 2.48 -18.39 9.76
CA LEU A 79 1.54 -18.54 8.67
C LEU A 79 1.00 -19.97 8.64
N SER A 80 -0.29 -20.14 8.94
CA SER A 80 -0.96 -21.44 8.81
C SER A 80 -1.23 -21.78 7.35
N ALA A 81 -1.37 -23.07 7.02
CA ALA A 81 -1.68 -23.52 5.66
C ALA A 81 -2.98 -22.89 5.12
N ASN A 82 -4.02 -22.80 5.97
CA ASN A 82 -5.27 -22.11 5.62
C ASN A 82 -5.04 -20.60 5.40
N GLY A 83 -4.20 -19.97 6.21
CA GLY A 83 -3.83 -18.56 6.05
C GLY A 83 -3.12 -18.27 4.74
N ALA A 84 -2.24 -19.18 4.28
CA ALA A 84 -1.54 -19.04 3.00
C ALA A 84 -2.52 -19.06 1.81
N VAL A 85 -3.49 -20.00 1.81
CA VAL A 85 -4.51 -20.08 0.74
C VAL A 85 -5.35 -18.80 0.70
N VAL A 86 -5.79 -18.32 1.86
CA VAL A 86 -6.56 -17.07 1.97
C VAL A 86 -5.76 -15.88 1.44
N LEU A 87 -4.47 -15.77 1.76
CA LEU A 87 -3.59 -14.70 1.28
C LEU A 87 -3.43 -14.72 -0.24
N VAL A 88 -3.27 -15.90 -0.85
CA VAL A 88 -3.16 -16.02 -2.31
C VAL A 88 -4.45 -15.55 -2.98
N ILE A 89 -5.61 -16.04 -2.52
CA ILE A 89 -6.92 -15.65 -3.07
C ILE A 89 -7.15 -14.15 -2.88
N ALA A 90 -6.89 -13.62 -1.68
CA ALA A 90 -7.02 -12.19 -1.40
C ALA A 90 -6.09 -11.34 -2.28
N GLY A 91 -4.84 -11.77 -2.47
CA GLY A 91 -3.87 -11.09 -3.34
C GLY A 91 -4.34 -11.04 -4.80
N LEU A 92 -4.90 -12.13 -5.32
CA LEU A 92 -5.46 -12.18 -6.67
C LEU A 92 -6.68 -11.26 -6.82
N LEU A 93 -7.62 -11.29 -5.87
CA LEU A 93 -8.79 -10.41 -5.86
C LEU A 93 -8.39 -8.94 -5.81
N VAL A 94 -7.45 -8.58 -4.93
CA VAL A 94 -6.95 -7.20 -4.80
C VAL A 94 -6.22 -6.79 -6.09
N GLY A 95 -5.38 -7.67 -6.65
CA GLY A 95 -4.69 -7.43 -7.91
C GLY A 95 -5.66 -7.13 -9.05
N TYR A 96 -6.67 -7.99 -9.24
CA TYR A 96 -7.73 -7.80 -10.21
C TYR A 96 -8.52 -6.50 -9.98
N GLY A 97 -8.93 -6.23 -8.73
CA GLY A 97 -9.65 -5.02 -8.36
C GLY A 97 -8.85 -3.75 -8.62
N THR A 98 -7.54 -3.74 -8.34
CA THR A 98 -6.68 -2.57 -8.61
C THR A 98 -6.55 -2.30 -10.11
N ARG A 99 -6.62 -3.34 -10.95
CA ARG A 99 -6.62 -3.19 -12.41
C ARG A 99 -7.94 -2.61 -12.91
N LEU A 100 -9.07 -3.11 -12.41
CA LEU A 100 -10.40 -2.57 -12.72
C LEU A 100 -10.55 -1.11 -12.29
N GLY A 101 -10.03 -0.77 -11.11
CA GLY A 101 -10.03 0.60 -10.57
C GLY A 101 -9.06 1.56 -11.27
N ALA A 102 -8.26 1.08 -12.24
CA ALA A 102 -7.18 1.82 -12.89
C ALA A 102 -6.14 2.39 -11.90
N GLY A 103 -5.96 1.74 -10.75
CA GLY A 103 -5.07 2.20 -9.70
C GLY A 103 -5.20 1.41 -8.40
N CYS A 104 -4.23 1.60 -7.52
CA CYS A 104 -4.21 1.04 -6.17
C CYS A 104 -4.37 2.17 -5.14
N THR A 105 -4.49 1.79 -3.87
CA THR A 105 -4.60 2.75 -2.75
C THR A 105 -3.38 3.65 -2.61
N SER A 106 -2.17 3.20 -2.92
CA SER A 106 -0.99 4.07 -2.92
C SER A 106 -1.10 5.14 -4.01
N GLY A 107 -1.56 4.78 -5.21
CA GLY A 107 -1.75 5.73 -6.31
C GLY A 107 -2.90 6.72 -6.08
N HIS A 108 -4.10 6.23 -5.76
CA HIS A 108 -5.27 7.09 -5.53
C HIS A 108 -5.23 7.80 -4.17
N GLY A 109 -4.85 7.07 -3.11
CA GLY A 109 -4.80 7.60 -1.75
C GLY A 109 -3.65 8.56 -1.53
N VAL A 110 -2.39 8.13 -1.72
CA VAL A 110 -1.24 8.99 -1.42
C VAL A 110 -1.10 10.10 -2.46
N CYS A 111 -0.91 9.73 -3.73
CA CYS A 111 -0.66 10.73 -4.78
C CYS A 111 -1.94 11.40 -5.30
N GLY A 112 -3.04 10.66 -5.43
CA GLY A 112 -4.30 11.14 -6.02
C GLY A 112 -5.03 12.15 -5.12
N LEU A 113 -5.10 11.90 -3.81
CA LEU A 113 -5.63 12.86 -2.84
C LEU A 113 -4.73 14.09 -2.73
N GLY A 114 -3.40 13.90 -2.71
CA GLY A 114 -2.43 15.00 -2.68
C GLY A 114 -2.51 15.93 -3.89
N ARG A 115 -3.04 15.44 -5.02
CA ARG A 115 -3.29 16.22 -6.25
C ARG A 115 -4.70 16.81 -6.33
N GLY A 116 -5.55 16.62 -5.32
CA GLY A 116 -6.93 17.13 -5.31
C GLY A 116 -7.87 16.47 -6.34
N SER A 117 -7.60 15.24 -6.77
CA SER A 117 -8.45 14.56 -7.76
C SER A 117 -9.74 14.03 -7.14
N SER A 118 -10.89 14.55 -7.57
CA SER A 118 -12.23 14.10 -7.15
C SER A 118 -12.46 12.61 -7.38
N ARG A 119 -12.02 12.08 -8.54
CA ARG A 119 -12.04 10.64 -8.84
C ARG A 119 -11.27 9.83 -7.81
N SER A 120 -10.10 10.31 -7.37
CA SER A 120 -9.28 9.61 -6.39
C SER A 120 -9.91 9.62 -5.00
N VAL A 121 -10.58 10.73 -4.61
CA VAL A 121 -11.35 10.79 -3.37
C VAL A 121 -12.42 9.69 -3.34
N VAL A 122 -13.24 9.61 -4.38
CA VAL A 122 -14.31 8.59 -4.46
C VAL A 122 -13.71 7.18 -4.43
N ALA A 123 -12.66 6.92 -5.21
CA ALA A 123 -12.01 5.61 -5.23
C ALA A 123 -11.45 5.20 -3.85
N THR A 124 -10.80 6.13 -3.15
CA THR A 124 -10.26 5.87 -1.81
C THR A 124 -11.36 5.66 -0.77
N CYS A 125 -12.44 6.45 -0.81
CA CYS A 125 -13.60 6.25 0.08
C CYS A 125 -14.23 4.88 -0.11
N VAL A 126 -14.51 4.47 -1.37
CA VAL A 126 -15.09 3.15 -1.68
C VAL A 126 -14.16 2.03 -1.22
N PHE A 127 -12.85 2.15 -1.47
CA PHE A 127 -11.88 1.16 -1.01
C PHE A 127 -11.88 1.01 0.51
N MET A 128 -11.83 2.13 1.25
CA MET A 128 -11.82 2.11 2.71
C MET A 128 -13.12 1.55 3.29
N LEU A 129 -14.27 1.91 2.72
CA LEU A 129 -15.57 1.38 3.13
C LEU A 129 -15.65 -0.13 2.93
N MET A 130 -15.22 -0.65 1.78
CA MET A 130 -15.20 -2.10 1.55
C MET A 130 -14.17 -2.83 2.39
N GLY A 131 -13.01 -2.21 2.65
CA GLY A 131 -12.02 -2.77 3.58
C GLY A 131 -12.58 -2.92 4.99
N MET A 132 -13.23 -1.88 5.50
CA MET A 132 -13.91 -1.90 6.81
C MET A 132 -15.01 -2.96 6.83
N ALA A 133 -15.91 -2.96 5.84
CA ALA A 133 -17.00 -3.94 5.76
C ALA A 133 -16.48 -5.38 5.71
N THR A 134 -15.45 -5.66 4.89
CA THR A 134 -14.84 -6.98 4.78
C THR A 134 -14.18 -7.41 6.09
N ALA A 135 -13.41 -6.52 6.73
CA ALA A 135 -12.76 -6.81 8.00
C ALA A 135 -13.78 -7.13 9.11
N THR A 136 -14.87 -6.35 9.18
CA THR A 136 -15.96 -6.58 10.14
C THR A 136 -16.68 -7.90 9.84
N LEU A 137 -17.02 -8.17 8.57
CA LEU A 137 -17.71 -9.40 8.18
C LEU A 137 -16.86 -10.65 8.49
N VAL A 138 -15.58 -10.64 8.12
CA VAL A 138 -14.66 -11.74 8.43
C VAL A 138 -14.55 -11.95 9.94
N ARG A 139 -14.47 -10.88 10.73
CA ARG A 139 -14.44 -10.99 12.19
C ARG A 139 -15.71 -11.62 12.76
N ILE A 140 -16.88 -11.25 12.24
CA ILE A 140 -18.17 -11.81 12.67
C ILE A 140 -18.27 -13.29 12.29
N VAL A 141 -17.94 -13.65 11.05
CA VAL A 141 -18.03 -15.03 10.54
C VAL A 141 -17.01 -15.95 11.20
N ALA A 142 -15.80 -15.45 11.49
CA ALA A 142 -14.75 -16.20 12.18
C ALA A 142 -14.97 -16.31 13.70
N GLY A 143 -16.10 -15.81 14.24
CA GLY A 143 -16.46 -15.98 15.65
C GLY A 143 -15.67 -15.10 16.62
N GLY A 144 -15.15 -13.95 16.19
CA GLY A 144 -14.32 -13.07 17.02
C GLY A 144 -15.10 -12.38 18.14
N THR A 145 -15.22 -13.01 19.31
CA THR A 145 -15.56 -12.35 20.57
C THR A 145 -14.45 -11.39 20.96
N ALA A 146 -14.84 -10.21 21.43
CA ALA A 146 -13.96 -9.12 21.88
C ALA A 146 -13.01 -9.52 23.01
#